data_AF-A0A9E4UPF3-F1
#
_entry.id   AF-A0A9E4UPF3-F1
#
_cell.length_a   1.000
_cell.length_b   1.000
_cell.length_c   1.000
_cell.angle_alpha   90.00
_cell.angle_beta   90.00
_cell.angle_gamma   90.00
#
_symmetry.space_group_name_H-M   'P 1'
#
loop_
_entity.id
_entity.type
_entity.pdbx_description
1 polymer ?
#
loop_
_entity_poly.entity_id
_entity_poly.type
_entity_poly.pdbx_seq_one_letter_code
_entity_poly.pdbx_strand_id
1 'polypeptide(L)'
;MTMMRTVLRLLSKYPVTNSLLVLLIPGISLKRWFALGGLGLIALALGIIFSLKISLGPSLYSFVGTLSLRDAPTIVRSGVFISIGVLLVGGASVKLFASLAGARSHRRDWPILDSLYVDRVLGSGPNIVVIGGGSGLPTLLRGLKHYTSNLTAVVTVADDGGSSGRLRSELDIPPPGDIRNCLVALADSEVVMQQLMDFRFSTNGQLDGHSFGNILIAALASIGGDFYRGVEIAGQLLAIRGKVVPSTSSNVTLVGRTVSGQRLIGESRVGTANEQLRQVALLPQDAPAHPDAKRAIEEADLIVLGPGSLFTSIVPNLLVREIADAVSGAKGLRMYVCNVATDPGETAGFSVADHVNAIRYYAGEHAVDIVIANDRIFQPHPDGYRGHPVELVPPGASWDDEAVCVRADVIDEEKPTRHDSIKLAMVIAGAYRDHRGKRRRLPRRWQGLPRLSKAIGSGSSGNPESKLGSGAPQRTL
;
A
#
# COMPACT_ATOMS: atom_id res chain seq x y z
N MET A 1 -21.34 13.69 22.52
CA MET A 1 -20.59 12.88 21.53
C MET A 1 -21.36 11.64 21.01
N THR A 2 -22.33 11.11 21.75
CA THR A 2 -23.11 9.90 21.40
C THR A 2 -24.18 10.17 20.33
N MET A 3 -24.86 11.32 20.41
CA MET A 3 -25.92 11.69 19.47
C MET A 3 -25.40 11.91 18.03
N MET A 4 -24.20 12.48 17.88
CA MET A 4 -23.54 12.68 16.59
C MET A 4 -23.18 11.35 15.92
N ARG A 5 -22.80 10.32 16.69
CA ARG A 5 -22.50 8.97 16.19
C ARG A 5 -23.75 8.25 15.70
N THR A 6 -24.88 8.43 16.38
CA THR A 6 -26.17 7.85 15.99
C THR A 6 -26.70 8.51 14.71
N VAL A 7 -26.57 9.84 14.60
CA VAL A 7 -26.95 10.60 13.39
C VAL A 7 -26.06 10.23 12.19
N LEU A 8 -24.75 10.06 12.39
CA LEU A 8 -23.82 9.60 11.35
C LEU A 8 -24.13 8.17 10.85
N ARG A 9 -24.57 7.26 11.73
CA ARG A 9 -24.98 5.90 11.36
C ARG A 9 -26.35 5.84 10.66
N LEU A 10 -27.26 6.75 10.98
CA LEU A 10 -28.55 6.86 10.30
C LEU A 10 -28.41 7.49 8.91
N LEU A 11 -27.51 8.47 8.77
CA LEU A 11 -27.26 9.16 7.50
C LEU A 11 -26.49 8.30 6.49
N SER A 12 -25.74 7.28 6.90
CA SER A 12 -25.00 6.40 5.98
C SER A 12 -25.88 5.42 5.18
N LYS A 13 -27.20 5.45 5.36
CA LYS A 13 -28.16 4.57 4.66
C LYS A 13 -28.55 5.05 3.25
N TYR A 14 -28.17 6.26 2.84
CA TYR A 14 -28.54 6.82 1.53
C TYR A 14 -27.30 7.03 0.63
N PRO A 15 -27.37 6.75 -0.69
CA PRO A 15 -26.22 6.86 -1.59
C PRO A 15 -25.74 8.31 -1.78
N VAL A 16 -26.63 9.29 -1.63
CA VAL A 16 -26.34 10.72 -1.79
C VAL A 16 -25.59 11.30 -0.58
N THR A 17 -25.83 10.77 0.62
CA THR A 17 -25.17 11.22 1.86
C THR A 17 -23.73 10.70 1.97
N ASN A 18 -23.38 9.56 1.38
CA ASN A 18 -21.98 9.12 1.32
C ASN A 18 -21.09 10.12 0.56
N SER A 19 -21.60 10.72 -0.52
CA SER A 19 -20.88 11.76 -1.28
C SER A 19 -20.69 13.05 -0.48
N LEU A 20 -21.69 13.44 0.31
CA LEU A 20 -21.60 14.60 1.21
C LEU A 20 -20.69 14.35 2.41
N LEU A 21 -20.62 13.12 2.92
CA LEU A 21 -19.75 12.75 4.03
C LEU A 21 -18.26 12.78 3.63
N VAL A 22 -17.93 12.51 2.35
CA VAL A 22 -16.56 12.67 1.82
C VAL A 22 -16.08 14.13 1.96
N LEU A 23 -16.97 15.11 1.80
CA LEU A 23 -16.63 16.54 2.00
C LEU A 23 -16.24 16.88 3.45
N LEU A 24 -16.62 16.03 4.42
CA LEU A 24 -16.30 16.17 5.83
C LEU A 24 -15.00 15.44 6.23
N ILE A 25 -14.35 14.71 5.31
CA ILE A 25 -13.07 14.04 5.58
C ILE A 25 -12.01 15.10 5.93
N PRO A 26 -11.33 14.99 7.09
CA PRO A 26 -10.22 15.87 7.44
C PRO A 26 -9.11 15.75 6.38
N GLY A 27 -8.62 16.88 5.87
CA GLY A 27 -7.55 16.93 4.86
C GLY A 27 -7.99 17.44 3.49
N ILE A 28 -9.25 17.26 3.11
CA ILE A 28 -9.74 17.65 1.77
C ILE A 28 -9.92 19.18 1.63
N SER A 29 -9.82 19.95 2.72
CA SER A 29 -9.92 21.44 2.78
C SER A 29 -11.20 22.09 2.22
N LEU A 30 -12.04 21.33 1.48
CA LEU A 30 -13.29 21.79 0.87
C LEU A 30 -14.26 22.40 1.88
N LYS A 31 -14.36 21.83 3.09
CA LYS A 31 -15.22 22.36 4.16
C LYS A 31 -14.98 23.83 4.50
N ARG A 32 -13.72 24.30 4.40
CA ARG A 32 -13.37 25.70 4.68
C ARG A 32 -13.89 26.63 3.59
N TRP A 33 -13.83 26.20 2.34
CA TRP A 33 -14.34 26.96 1.20
C TRP A 33 -15.87 26.98 1.15
N PHE A 34 -16.53 25.87 1.48
CA PHE A 34 -17.99 25.84 1.65
C PHE A 34 -18.44 26.75 2.80
N ALA A 35 -17.74 26.75 3.94
CA ALA A 35 -18.02 27.65 5.05
C ALA A 35 -17.82 29.13 4.65
N LEU A 36 -16.73 29.44 3.94
CA LEU A 36 -16.44 30.78 3.45
C LEU A 36 -17.52 31.26 2.45
N GLY A 37 -17.93 30.40 1.52
CA GLY A 37 -19.01 30.67 0.59
C GLY A 37 -20.37 30.86 1.29
N GLY A 38 -20.65 30.05 2.31
CA GLY A 38 -21.85 30.21 3.14
C GLY A 38 -21.89 31.54 3.90
N LEU A 39 -20.77 31.95 4.52
CA LEU A 39 -20.63 33.27 5.13
C LEU A 39 -20.81 34.40 4.11
N GLY A 40 -20.27 34.23 2.90
CA GLY A 40 -20.45 35.17 1.80
C GLY A 40 -21.91 35.31 1.36
N LEU A 41 -22.65 34.20 1.25
CA LEU A 41 -24.09 34.21 0.93
C LEU A 41 -24.93 34.87 2.02
N ILE A 42 -24.59 34.64 3.30
CA ILE A 42 -25.25 35.33 4.43
C ILE A 42 -25.01 36.84 4.35
N ALA A 43 -23.76 37.27 4.10
CA ALA A 43 -23.43 38.68 3.93
C ALA A 43 -24.16 39.31 2.74
N LEU A 44 -24.24 38.61 1.60
CA LEU A 44 -24.98 39.05 0.42
C LEU A 44 -26.47 39.20 0.71
N ALA A 45 -27.09 38.22 1.38
CA ALA A 45 -28.49 38.25 1.76
C ALA A 45 -28.79 39.42 2.71
N LEU A 46 -27.94 39.66 3.70
CA LEU A 46 -28.06 40.82 4.60
C LEU A 46 -27.95 42.14 3.83
N GLY A 47 -27.01 42.24 2.89
CA GLY A 47 -26.85 43.41 2.03
C GLY A 47 -28.10 43.70 1.17
N ILE A 48 -28.72 42.67 0.59
CA ILE A 48 -29.97 42.77 -0.19
C ILE A 48 -31.14 43.19 0.72
N ILE A 49 -31.28 42.58 1.89
CA ILE A 49 -32.32 42.91 2.87
C ILE A 49 -32.23 44.39 3.28
N PHE A 50 -31.02 44.89 3.54
CA PHE A 50 -30.81 46.32 3.82
C PHE A 50 -31.14 47.22 2.63
N SER A 51 -30.82 46.80 1.41
CA SER A 51 -31.11 47.56 0.19
C SER A 51 -32.62 47.68 -0.06
N LEU A 52 -33.38 46.61 0.19
CA LEU A 52 -34.83 46.56 -0.01
C LEU A 52 -35.63 47.12 1.17
N LYS A 53 -34.97 47.59 2.23
CA LYS A 53 -35.59 48.09 3.47
C LYS A 53 -36.65 47.14 4.05
N ILE A 54 -36.44 45.83 3.90
CA ILE A 54 -37.37 44.81 4.42
C ILE A 54 -37.28 44.84 5.95
N SER A 55 -38.43 44.99 6.60
CA SER A 55 -38.52 45.01 8.06
C SER A 55 -38.19 43.63 8.63
N LEU A 56 -37.02 43.50 9.25
CA LEU A 56 -36.65 42.33 10.04
C LEU A 56 -37.37 42.39 11.39
N GLY A 57 -37.86 41.24 11.89
CA GLY A 57 -38.52 41.19 13.19
C GLY A 57 -37.65 41.75 14.34
N PRO A 58 -38.25 42.22 15.45
CA PRO A 58 -37.59 43.03 16.48
C PRO A 58 -36.31 42.39 17.06
N SER A 59 -36.33 41.08 17.25
CA SER A 59 -35.22 40.29 17.80
C SER A 59 -34.02 40.25 16.84
N LEU A 60 -34.27 40.05 15.54
CA LEU A 60 -33.22 39.99 14.52
C LEU A 60 -32.63 41.39 14.24
N TYR A 61 -33.44 42.44 14.33
CA TYR A 61 -33.01 43.81 14.13
C TYR A 61 -31.98 44.25 15.18
N SER A 62 -32.17 43.88 16.45
CA SER A 62 -31.23 44.21 17.53
C SER A 62 -29.88 43.48 17.39
N PHE A 63 -29.92 42.21 17.00
CA PHE A 63 -28.72 41.37 16.80
C PHE A 63 -27.90 41.83 15.59
N VAL A 64 -28.58 42.03 14.46
CA VAL A 64 -27.94 42.49 13.22
C VAL A 64 -27.49 43.95 13.36
N GLY A 65 -28.25 44.81 14.03
CA GLY A 65 -27.93 46.23 14.23
C GLY A 65 -26.61 46.47 14.98
N THR A 66 -26.21 45.57 15.88
CA THR A 66 -24.95 45.69 16.64
C THR A 66 -23.72 45.30 15.79
N LEU A 67 -23.88 44.38 14.83
CA LEU A 67 -22.81 43.95 13.92
C LEU A 67 -22.72 44.78 12.62
N SER A 68 -23.73 45.58 12.30
CA SER A 68 -23.95 46.09 10.92
C SER A 68 -23.76 47.60 10.74
N LEU A 69 -22.82 48.24 11.44
CA LEU A 69 -22.56 49.69 11.30
C LEU A 69 -23.85 50.50 11.53
N ARG A 70 -24.36 50.47 12.75
CA ARG A 70 -25.68 51.00 13.16
C ARG A 70 -25.93 52.46 12.75
N ASP A 71 -24.88 53.26 12.69
CA ASP A 71 -24.93 54.71 12.43
C ASP A 71 -24.62 55.09 10.97
N ALA A 72 -24.38 54.12 10.09
CA ALA A 72 -24.07 54.37 8.69
C ALA A 72 -25.35 54.49 7.83
N PRO A 73 -25.33 55.32 6.76
CA PRO A 73 -26.42 55.37 5.79
C PRO A 73 -26.72 53.98 5.19
N THR A 74 -28.00 53.68 4.96
CA THR A 74 -28.46 52.38 4.43
C THR A 74 -27.74 51.98 3.14
N ILE A 75 -27.39 52.95 2.29
CA ILE A 75 -26.66 52.77 1.02
C ILE A 75 -25.23 52.29 1.27
N VAL A 76 -24.55 52.87 2.27
CA VAL A 76 -23.18 52.49 2.62
C VAL A 76 -23.17 51.08 3.21
N ARG A 77 -24.14 50.79 4.10
CA ARG A 77 -24.28 49.47 4.72
C ARG A 77 -24.56 48.38 3.68
N SER A 78 -25.53 48.59 2.78
CA SER A 78 -25.83 47.62 1.72
C SER A 78 -24.62 47.42 0.80
N GLY A 79 -23.95 48.50 0.40
CA GLY A 79 -22.75 48.45 -0.43
C GLY A 79 -21.62 47.61 0.18
N VAL A 80 -21.33 47.80 1.48
CA VAL A 80 -20.28 47.05 2.20
C VAL A 80 -20.61 45.56 2.28
N PHE A 81 -21.84 45.19 2.71
CA PHE A 81 -22.23 43.79 2.86
C PHE A 81 -22.32 43.06 1.52
N ILE A 82 -22.81 43.72 0.46
CA ILE A 82 -22.82 43.16 -0.89
C ILE A 82 -21.39 42.96 -1.39
N SER A 83 -20.50 43.96 -1.24
CA SER A 83 -19.12 43.86 -1.70
C SER A 83 -18.35 42.75 -0.98
N ILE A 84 -18.48 42.66 0.35
CA ILE A 84 -17.89 41.58 1.14
C ILE A 84 -18.48 40.23 0.72
N GLY A 85 -19.80 40.14 0.56
CA GLY A 85 -20.48 38.92 0.12
C GLY A 85 -19.96 38.41 -1.22
N VAL A 86 -19.87 39.30 -2.23
CA VAL A 86 -19.34 38.99 -3.56
C VAL A 86 -17.88 38.55 -3.49
N LEU A 87 -17.03 39.26 -2.73
CA LEU A 87 -15.62 38.89 -2.57
C LEU A 87 -15.45 37.51 -1.92
N LEU A 88 -16.22 37.21 -0.86
CA LEU A 88 -16.17 35.93 -0.17
C LEU A 88 -16.68 34.78 -1.04
N VAL A 89 -17.81 34.97 -1.73
CA VAL A 89 -18.38 33.96 -2.65
C VAL A 89 -17.45 33.74 -3.84
N GLY A 90 -16.92 34.81 -4.44
CA GLY A 90 -15.98 34.74 -5.56
C GLY A 90 -14.67 34.04 -5.17
N GLY A 91 -14.07 34.44 -4.04
CA GLY A 91 -12.86 33.80 -3.49
C GLY A 91 -13.08 32.32 -3.14
N ALA A 92 -14.21 31.99 -2.52
CA ALA A 92 -14.59 30.61 -2.23
C ALA A 92 -14.76 29.79 -3.53
N SER A 93 -15.39 30.36 -4.55
CA SER A 93 -15.63 29.71 -5.85
C SER A 93 -14.32 29.43 -6.59
N VAL A 94 -13.40 30.41 -6.66
CA VAL A 94 -12.09 30.24 -7.27
C VAL A 94 -11.26 29.18 -6.55
N LYS A 95 -11.23 29.21 -5.22
CA LYS A 95 -10.49 28.22 -4.43
C LYS A 95 -11.10 26.83 -4.51
N LEU A 96 -12.42 26.72 -4.58
CA LEU A 96 -13.13 25.45 -4.76
C LEU A 96 -12.86 24.86 -6.15
N PHE A 97 -12.88 25.69 -7.19
CA PHE A 97 -12.55 25.30 -8.55
C PHE A 97 -11.09 24.88 -8.68
N ALA A 98 -10.13 25.66 -8.18
CA ALA A 98 -8.71 25.30 -8.14
C ALA A 98 -8.49 23.99 -7.37
N SER A 99 -9.22 23.80 -6.28
CA SER A 99 -9.22 22.57 -5.49
C SER A 99 -9.75 21.36 -6.28
N LEU A 100 -10.73 21.53 -7.17
CA LEU A 100 -11.27 20.45 -7.99
C LEU A 100 -10.42 20.19 -9.25
N ALA A 101 -9.85 21.24 -9.84
CA ALA A 101 -9.03 21.17 -11.04
C ALA A 101 -7.75 20.35 -10.82
N GLY A 102 -7.10 20.48 -9.66
CA GLY A 102 -5.92 19.68 -9.32
C GLY A 102 -6.17 18.17 -9.24
N ALA A 103 -7.40 17.74 -8.94
CA ALA A 103 -7.76 16.32 -8.79
C ALA A 103 -8.14 15.62 -10.12
N ARG A 104 -8.14 16.37 -11.23
CA ARG A 104 -8.56 15.89 -12.56
C ARG A 104 -7.38 15.43 -13.42
N SER A 105 -6.14 15.59 -12.93
CA SER A 105 -4.95 15.59 -13.79
C SER A 105 -4.34 14.21 -14.10
N HIS A 106 -4.76 13.10 -13.47
CA HIS A 106 -4.04 11.83 -13.68
C HIS A 106 -4.87 10.57 -13.95
N ARG A 107 -6.19 10.57 -13.73
CA ARG A 107 -6.98 9.32 -13.79
C ARG A 107 -8.32 9.54 -14.47
N ARG A 108 -8.33 9.35 -15.80
CA ARG A 108 -9.45 9.67 -16.71
C ARG A 108 -10.75 8.92 -16.39
N ASP A 109 -10.66 7.76 -15.72
CA ASP A 109 -11.80 6.86 -15.49
C ASP A 109 -12.32 6.84 -14.04
N TRP A 110 -11.75 7.66 -13.15
CA TRP A 110 -12.12 7.68 -11.73
C TRP A 110 -13.22 8.72 -11.43
N PRO A 111 -14.22 8.40 -10.59
CA PRO A 111 -15.10 9.40 -10.01
C PRO A 111 -14.28 10.47 -9.27
N ILE A 112 -14.66 11.74 -9.42
CA ILE A 112 -13.94 12.90 -8.85
C ILE A 112 -13.70 12.77 -7.33
N LEU A 113 -14.63 12.15 -6.60
CA LEU A 113 -14.50 11.95 -5.16
C LEU A 113 -13.43 10.92 -4.81
N ASP A 114 -13.27 9.87 -5.62
CA ASP A 114 -12.25 8.85 -5.41
C ASP A 114 -10.85 9.44 -5.72
N SER A 115 -10.71 10.25 -6.78
CA SER A 115 -9.43 10.92 -7.08
C SER A 115 -9.04 11.93 -6.01
N LEU A 116 -9.97 12.76 -5.54
CA LEU A 116 -9.75 13.68 -4.43
C LEU A 116 -9.32 12.97 -3.14
N TYR A 117 -9.92 11.81 -2.84
CA TYR A 117 -9.54 11.02 -1.67
C TYR A 117 -8.11 10.51 -1.79
N VAL A 118 -7.73 9.93 -2.93
CA VAL A 118 -6.37 9.45 -3.18
C VAL A 118 -5.37 10.60 -3.07
N ASP A 119 -5.56 11.69 -3.83
CA ASP A 119 -4.58 12.75 -3.94
C ASP A 119 -4.40 13.53 -2.62
N ARG A 120 -5.48 13.73 -1.85
CA ARG A 120 -5.42 14.55 -0.62
C ARG A 120 -5.31 13.77 0.67
N VAL A 121 -6.03 12.67 0.79
CA VAL A 121 -6.06 11.90 2.05
C VAL A 121 -4.94 10.88 2.05
N LEU A 122 -4.79 10.11 0.97
CA LEU A 122 -3.70 9.14 0.88
C LEU A 122 -2.36 9.82 0.55
N GLY A 123 -2.37 10.89 -0.25
CA GLY A 123 -1.18 11.69 -0.57
C GLY A 123 -0.56 12.43 0.63
N SER A 124 -1.36 12.74 1.66
CA SER A 124 -0.86 13.30 2.92
C SER A 124 -0.52 12.24 3.97
N GLY A 125 -0.64 10.95 3.61
CA GLY A 125 -0.30 9.82 4.45
C GLY A 125 1.21 9.71 4.75
N PRO A 126 1.59 8.84 5.69
CA PRO A 126 2.99 8.56 5.98
C PRO A 126 3.72 7.95 4.78
N ASN A 127 5.02 8.23 4.71
CA ASN A 127 5.95 7.51 3.83
C ASN A 127 6.18 6.11 4.39
N ILE A 128 5.65 5.07 3.72
CA ILE A 128 5.82 3.69 4.15
C ILE A 128 6.73 2.99 3.15
N VAL A 129 7.85 2.45 3.64
CA VAL A 129 8.73 1.58 2.88
C VAL A 129 8.44 0.14 3.25
N VAL A 130 8.31 -0.73 2.25
CA VAL A 130 8.17 -2.16 2.45
C VAL A 130 9.33 -2.86 1.76
N ILE A 131 10.07 -3.70 2.48
CA ILE A 131 11.28 -4.37 2.00
C ILE A 131 11.03 -5.87 1.94
N GLY A 132 11.26 -6.50 0.79
CA GLY A 132 11.10 -7.94 0.65
C GLY A 132 11.19 -8.44 -0.79
N GLY A 133 10.41 -9.48 -1.08
CA GLY A 133 10.35 -10.15 -2.37
C GLY A 133 9.24 -11.20 -2.40
N GLY A 134 9.25 -12.03 -3.44
CA GLY A 134 8.35 -13.15 -3.61
C GLY A 134 6.87 -12.76 -3.64
N SER A 135 6.03 -13.69 -3.18
CA SER A 135 4.56 -13.53 -3.24
C SER A 135 3.93 -12.86 -2.01
N GLY A 136 4.66 -12.74 -0.90
CA GLY A 136 4.19 -12.11 0.34
C GLY A 136 4.13 -10.58 0.24
N LEU A 137 5.18 -9.97 -0.32
CA LEU A 137 5.28 -8.52 -0.48
C LEU A 137 4.11 -7.91 -1.30
N PRO A 138 3.74 -8.45 -2.48
CA PRO A 138 2.54 -8.03 -3.22
C PRO A 138 1.24 -8.06 -2.40
N THR A 139 1.05 -9.09 -1.58
CA THR A 139 -0.14 -9.23 -0.73
C THR A 139 -0.22 -8.10 0.29
N LEU A 140 0.90 -7.74 0.92
CA LEU A 140 0.95 -6.60 1.83
C LEU A 140 0.69 -5.27 1.09
N LEU A 141 1.29 -5.06 -0.08
CA LEU A 141 1.12 -3.84 -0.88
C LEU A 141 -0.35 -3.62 -1.29
N ARG A 142 -1.07 -4.69 -1.67
CA ARG A 142 -2.52 -4.64 -1.97
C ARG A 142 -3.34 -4.10 -0.80
N GLY A 143 -2.99 -4.48 0.43
CA GLY A 143 -3.65 -3.97 1.63
C GLY A 143 -3.26 -2.53 1.95
N LEU A 144 -1.96 -2.21 1.91
CA LEU A 144 -1.43 -0.90 2.32
C LEU A 144 -1.79 0.25 1.36
N LYS A 145 -2.02 -0.01 0.06
CA LYS A 145 -2.39 1.03 -0.93
C LYS A 145 -3.71 1.76 -0.62
N HIS A 146 -4.48 1.24 0.33
CA HIS A 146 -5.71 1.85 0.84
C HIS A 146 -5.49 2.80 2.03
N TYR A 147 -4.28 2.84 2.59
CA TYR A 147 -3.90 3.63 3.76
C TYR A 147 -2.96 4.80 3.45
N THR A 148 -2.13 4.68 2.42
CA THR A 148 -1.26 5.76 1.94
C THR A 148 -0.98 5.56 0.45
N SER A 149 -0.73 6.65 -0.28
CA SER A 149 -0.18 6.60 -1.64
C SER A 149 1.33 6.80 -1.66
N ASN A 150 1.94 7.05 -0.50
CA ASN A 150 3.37 7.25 -0.32
C ASN A 150 4.04 5.91 0.04
N LEU A 151 3.78 4.89 -0.78
CA LEU A 151 4.37 3.56 -0.66
C LEU A 151 5.63 3.45 -1.51
N THR A 152 6.69 2.88 -0.95
CA THR A 152 7.88 2.46 -1.70
C THR A 152 8.15 0.99 -1.40
N ALA A 153 8.04 0.13 -2.41
CA ALA A 153 8.44 -1.26 -2.32
C ALA A 153 9.91 -1.39 -2.73
N VAL A 154 10.77 -1.78 -1.80
CA VAL A 154 12.17 -2.14 -2.07
C VAL A 154 12.25 -3.65 -2.26
N VAL A 155 12.69 -4.05 -3.45
CA VAL A 155 12.57 -5.43 -3.91
C VAL A 155 13.95 -6.04 -4.18
N THR A 156 14.13 -7.29 -3.78
CA THR A 156 15.36 -8.05 -4.11
C THR A 156 15.45 -8.29 -5.61
N VAL A 157 16.67 -8.25 -6.14
CA VAL A 157 16.98 -8.56 -7.54
C VAL A 157 17.89 -9.79 -7.67
N ALA A 158 17.86 -10.67 -6.66
CA ALA A 158 18.69 -11.86 -6.62
C ALA A 158 18.06 -13.11 -7.26
N ASP A 159 16.76 -13.06 -7.59
CA ASP A 159 15.98 -14.16 -8.21
C ASP A 159 16.66 -14.68 -9.50
N ASP A 160 16.71 -16.01 -9.64
CA ASP A 160 17.24 -16.71 -10.80
C ASP A 160 16.28 -17.78 -11.35
N GLY A 161 15.03 -17.80 -10.88
CA GLY A 161 14.03 -18.78 -11.23
C GLY A 161 13.21 -18.46 -12.50
N GLY A 162 12.79 -19.52 -13.20
CA GLY A 162 11.76 -19.49 -14.23
C GLY A 162 11.96 -18.46 -15.35
N SER A 163 10.89 -17.74 -15.70
CA SER A 163 10.93 -16.72 -16.75
C SER A 163 11.83 -15.53 -16.40
N SER A 164 12.03 -15.23 -15.10
CA SER A 164 12.91 -14.14 -14.66
C SER A 164 14.38 -14.51 -14.91
N GLY A 165 14.78 -15.71 -14.50
CA GLY A 165 16.14 -16.22 -14.68
C GLY A 165 16.55 -16.35 -16.15
N ARG A 166 15.64 -16.78 -17.03
CA ARG A 166 15.91 -16.84 -18.48
C ARG A 166 16.18 -15.46 -19.07
N LEU A 167 15.30 -14.49 -18.80
CA LEU A 167 15.48 -13.11 -19.29
C LEU A 167 16.74 -12.46 -18.72
N ARG A 168 17.03 -12.71 -17.45
CA ARG A 168 18.28 -12.26 -16.80
C ARG A 168 19.52 -12.79 -17.52
N SER A 169 19.52 -14.06 -17.89
CA SER A 169 20.65 -14.70 -18.56
C SER A 169 20.80 -14.24 -20.02
N GLU A 170 19.68 -13.99 -20.71
CA GLU A 170 19.67 -13.61 -22.13
C GLU A 170 19.92 -12.13 -22.38
N LEU A 171 19.46 -11.25 -21.48
CA LEU A 171 19.48 -9.80 -21.68
C LEU A 171 20.41 -9.05 -20.71
N ASP A 172 21.08 -9.76 -19.80
CA ASP A 172 21.91 -9.20 -18.72
C ASP A 172 21.20 -8.09 -17.91
N ILE A 173 19.90 -8.30 -17.65
CA ILE A 173 19.08 -7.42 -16.81
C ILE A 173 18.80 -8.08 -15.46
N PRO A 174 18.59 -7.30 -14.39
CA PRO A 174 18.04 -7.82 -13.15
C PRO A 174 16.72 -8.59 -13.37
N PRO A 175 16.43 -9.61 -12.54
CA PRO A 175 15.23 -10.43 -12.68
C PRO A 175 13.95 -9.58 -12.48
N PRO A 176 13.03 -9.53 -13.46
CA PRO A 176 11.86 -8.66 -13.38
C PRO A 176 10.70 -9.20 -12.53
N GLY A 177 10.72 -10.48 -12.14
CA GLY A 177 9.55 -11.18 -11.58
C GLY A 177 8.95 -10.56 -10.32
N ASP A 178 9.75 -10.34 -9.28
CA ASP A 178 9.25 -9.78 -8.02
C ASP A 178 8.81 -8.32 -8.18
N ILE A 179 9.53 -7.56 -8.99
CA ILE A 179 9.17 -6.19 -9.35
C ILE A 179 7.82 -6.17 -10.10
N ARG A 180 7.62 -7.07 -11.06
CA ARG A 180 6.36 -7.25 -11.79
C ARG A 180 5.20 -7.45 -10.82
N ASN A 181 5.35 -8.36 -9.87
CA ASN A 181 4.29 -8.66 -8.91
C ASN A 181 3.96 -7.44 -8.02
N CYS A 182 4.96 -6.66 -7.63
CA CYS A 182 4.77 -5.42 -6.86
C CYS A 182 4.08 -4.32 -7.69
N LEU A 183 4.45 -4.17 -8.96
CA LEU A 183 3.81 -3.23 -9.88
C LEU A 183 2.31 -3.54 -10.05
N VAL A 184 1.97 -4.81 -10.24
CA VAL A 184 0.58 -5.26 -10.33
C VAL A 184 -0.18 -5.00 -9.03
N ALA A 185 0.40 -5.32 -7.88
CA ALA A 185 -0.23 -5.11 -6.58
C ALA A 185 -0.57 -3.64 -6.31
N LEU A 186 0.26 -2.71 -6.80
CA LEU A 186 0.07 -1.27 -6.64
C LEU A 186 -0.79 -0.62 -7.74
N ALA A 187 -1.13 -1.34 -8.81
CA ALA A 187 -1.94 -0.82 -9.90
C ALA A 187 -3.38 -0.48 -9.46
N ASP A 188 -3.98 0.50 -10.15
CA ASP A 188 -5.35 0.96 -9.89
C ASP A 188 -6.43 -0.02 -10.36
N SER A 189 -6.22 -0.63 -11.53
CA SER A 189 -7.13 -1.62 -12.13
C SER A 189 -6.51 -3.00 -11.99
N GLU A 190 -6.62 -3.56 -10.80
CA GLU A 190 -5.92 -4.79 -10.44
C GLU A 190 -6.33 -5.96 -11.33
N VAL A 191 -7.63 -6.22 -11.54
CA VAL A 191 -8.09 -7.46 -12.19
C VAL A 191 -7.60 -7.62 -13.63
N VAL A 192 -7.85 -6.63 -14.50
CA VAL A 192 -7.46 -6.72 -15.93
C VAL A 192 -5.95 -6.63 -16.08
N MET A 193 -5.31 -5.76 -15.29
CA MET A 193 -3.87 -5.59 -15.37
C MET A 193 -3.11 -6.79 -14.84
N GLN A 194 -3.61 -7.42 -13.78
CA GLN A 194 -3.10 -8.67 -13.27
C GLN A 194 -3.22 -9.77 -14.30
N GLN A 195 -4.38 -9.93 -14.95
CA GLN A 195 -4.54 -10.92 -16.01
C GLN A 195 -3.53 -10.74 -17.15
N LEU A 196 -3.29 -9.49 -17.57
CA LEU A 196 -2.32 -9.19 -18.62
C LEU A 196 -0.87 -9.47 -18.17
N MET A 197 -0.50 -8.99 -16.98
CA MET A 197 0.88 -9.08 -16.49
C MET A 197 1.25 -10.52 -16.06
N ASP A 198 0.28 -11.27 -15.52
CA ASP A 198 0.43 -12.68 -15.15
C ASP A 198 0.28 -13.62 -16.35
N PHE A 199 -0.13 -13.12 -17.52
CA PHE A 199 -0.25 -13.93 -18.72
C PHE A 199 1.07 -14.63 -19.02
N ARG A 200 0.99 -15.96 -19.13
CA ARG A 200 2.11 -16.82 -19.45
C ARG A 200 1.84 -17.48 -20.80
N PHE A 201 2.80 -17.38 -21.69
CA PHE A 201 2.73 -18.04 -22.99
C PHE A 201 2.80 -19.56 -22.79
N SER A 202 1.90 -20.28 -23.45
CA SER A 202 1.91 -21.74 -23.55
C SER A 202 1.98 -22.09 -25.03
N THR A 203 3.18 -22.39 -25.52
CA THR A 203 3.45 -22.61 -26.95
C THR A 203 4.50 -23.70 -27.12
N ASN A 204 4.71 -24.20 -28.34
CA ASN A 204 5.82 -25.11 -28.63
C ASN A 204 7.10 -24.36 -29.09
N GLY A 205 7.16 -23.03 -28.88
CA GLY A 205 8.23 -22.16 -29.37
C GLY A 205 9.05 -21.50 -28.26
N GLN A 206 9.91 -20.56 -28.64
CA GLN A 206 10.84 -19.86 -27.71
C GLN A 206 10.13 -19.05 -26.63
N LEU A 207 8.89 -18.59 -26.90
CA LEU A 207 8.11 -17.85 -25.91
C LEU A 207 7.54 -18.73 -24.80
N ASP A 208 7.60 -20.06 -24.91
CA ASP A 208 6.96 -20.95 -23.97
C ASP A 208 7.40 -20.72 -22.51
N GLY A 209 6.43 -20.63 -21.62
CA GLY A 209 6.64 -20.36 -20.22
C GLY A 209 7.09 -18.94 -19.88
N HIS A 210 7.30 -18.03 -20.85
CA HIS A 210 7.59 -16.63 -20.54
C HIS A 210 6.34 -15.92 -20.01
N SER A 211 6.54 -15.00 -19.06
CA SER A 211 5.50 -14.06 -18.64
C SER A 211 5.51 -12.85 -19.56
N PHE A 212 4.34 -12.46 -20.07
CA PHE A 212 4.18 -11.22 -20.82
C PHE A 212 4.64 -10.01 -20.02
N GLY A 213 4.25 -9.91 -18.74
CA GLY A 213 4.68 -8.81 -17.88
C GLY A 213 6.21 -8.73 -17.71
N ASN A 214 6.89 -9.87 -17.63
CA ASN A 214 8.36 -9.88 -17.58
C ASN A 214 8.99 -9.39 -18.89
N ILE A 215 8.45 -9.82 -20.04
CA ILE A 215 8.90 -9.35 -21.36
C ILE A 215 8.65 -7.85 -21.53
N LEU A 216 7.48 -7.36 -21.09
CA LEU A 216 7.14 -5.94 -21.12
C LEU A 216 8.16 -5.11 -20.31
N ILE A 217 8.47 -5.53 -19.08
CA ILE A 217 9.46 -4.83 -18.24
C ILE A 217 10.85 -4.87 -18.89
N ALA A 218 11.26 -6.00 -19.45
CA ALA A 218 12.53 -6.12 -20.16
C ALA A 218 12.60 -5.18 -21.39
N ALA A 219 11.52 -5.09 -22.17
CA ALA A 219 11.44 -4.17 -23.30
C ALA A 219 11.50 -2.70 -22.86
N LEU A 220 10.79 -2.35 -21.78
CA LEU A 220 10.82 -1.00 -21.21
C LEU A 220 12.19 -0.64 -20.62
N ALA A 221 12.91 -1.60 -20.02
CA ALA A 221 14.29 -1.43 -19.57
C ALA A 221 15.22 -1.13 -20.74
N SER A 222 15.09 -1.87 -21.84
CA SER A 222 15.85 -1.64 -23.07
C SER A 222 15.58 -0.25 -23.67
N ILE A 223 14.30 0.18 -23.70
CA ILE A 223 13.90 1.52 -24.18
C ILE A 223 14.39 2.63 -23.23
N GLY A 224 14.30 2.40 -21.92
CA GLY A 224 14.66 3.36 -20.89
C GLY A 224 16.16 3.57 -20.74
N GLY A 225 16.99 2.69 -21.31
CA GLY A 225 18.45 2.70 -21.22
C GLY A 225 19.01 2.11 -19.92
N ASP A 226 18.19 1.99 -18.88
CA ASP A 226 18.50 1.27 -17.66
C ASP A 226 17.27 0.51 -17.12
N PHE A 227 17.52 -0.54 -16.34
CA PHE A 227 16.48 -1.41 -15.81
C PHE A 227 15.48 -0.67 -14.90
N TYR A 228 15.97 0.14 -13.96
CA TYR A 228 15.12 0.91 -13.08
C TYR A 228 14.27 1.92 -13.84
N ARG A 229 14.82 2.58 -14.87
CA ARG A 229 14.03 3.47 -15.72
C ARG A 229 12.90 2.73 -16.42
N GLY A 230 13.12 1.49 -16.85
CA GLY A 230 12.08 0.61 -17.36
C GLY A 230 10.98 0.32 -16.33
N VAL A 231 11.35 0.08 -15.07
CA VAL A 231 10.41 -0.10 -13.94
C VAL A 231 9.60 1.16 -13.68
N GLU A 232 10.21 2.35 -13.74
CA GLU A 232 9.50 3.63 -13.60
C GLU A 232 8.47 3.83 -14.71
N ILE A 233 8.84 3.57 -15.96
CA ILE A 233 7.93 3.68 -17.10
C ILE A 233 6.78 2.67 -16.96
N ALA A 234 7.07 1.44 -16.54
CA ALA A 234 6.05 0.45 -16.26
C ALA A 234 5.09 0.93 -15.16
N GLY A 235 5.61 1.47 -14.05
CA GLY A 235 4.79 2.05 -12.98
C GLY A 235 3.84 3.15 -13.46
N GLN A 236 4.32 4.02 -14.36
CA GLN A 236 3.50 5.08 -14.98
C GLN A 236 2.41 4.51 -15.89
N LEU A 237 2.76 3.55 -16.77
CA LEU A 237 1.81 2.88 -17.67
C LEU A 237 0.68 2.18 -16.89
N LEU A 238 1.03 1.58 -15.75
CA LEU A 238 0.13 0.85 -14.87
C LEU A 238 -0.62 1.74 -13.86
N ALA A 239 -0.33 3.05 -13.86
CA ALA A 239 -0.89 4.04 -12.93
C ALA A 239 -0.83 3.61 -11.45
N ILE A 240 0.33 3.08 -11.02
CA ILE A 240 0.50 2.52 -9.67
C ILE A 240 0.37 3.57 -8.56
N ARG A 241 0.05 3.11 -7.34
CA ARG A 241 0.01 3.92 -6.11
C ARG A 241 1.26 3.73 -5.26
N GLY A 242 2.32 4.43 -5.64
CA GLY A 242 3.60 4.36 -4.95
C GLY A 242 4.73 4.14 -5.93
N LYS A 243 5.82 3.55 -5.45
CA LYS A 243 7.03 3.26 -6.22
C LYS A 243 7.47 1.82 -5.98
N VAL A 244 8.10 1.23 -6.98
CA VAL A 244 8.80 -0.06 -6.86
C VAL A 244 10.24 0.20 -7.25
N VAL A 245 11.17 -0.13 -6.37
CA VAL A 245 12.59 0.19 -6.49
C VAL A 245 13.39 -1.07 -6.19
N PRO A 246 14.38 -1.44 -7.01
CA PRO A 246 15.26 -2.55 -6.66
C PRO A 246 16.14 -2.16 -5.47
N SER A 247 16.57 -3.13 -4.66
CA SER A 247 17.51 -2.90 -3.56
C SER A 247 18.88 -2.44 -4.05
N THR A 248 19.31 -2.90 -5.22
CA THR A 248 20.56 -2.53 -5.88
C THR A 248 20.35 -2.41 -7.39
N SER A 249 21.14 -1.56 -8.05
CA SER A 249 21.21 -1.51 -9.52
C SER A 249 22.12 -2.60 -10.10
N SER A 250 22.88 -3.30 -9.27
CA SER A 250 23.83 -4.31 -9.69
C SER A 250 23.15 -5.66 -9.91
N ASN A 251 23.64 -6.42 -10.90
CA ASN A 251 23.25 -7.81 -11.10
C ASN A 251 23.90 -8.67 -9.99
N VAL A 252 23.10 -9.14 -9.03
CA VAL A 252 23.60 -9.87 -7.83
C VAL A 252 23.04 -11.28 -7.75
N THR A 253 23.86 -12.25 -7.36
CA THR A 253 23.46 -13.64 -7.16
C THR A 253 23.47 -13.97 -5.68
N LEU A 254 22.39 -14.58 -5.19
CA LEU A 254 22.34 -15.09 -3.82
C LEU A 254 23.21 -16.35 -3.68
N VAL A 255 23.97 -16.42 -2.60
CA VAL A 255 24.80 -17.57 -2.27
C VAL A 255 24.53 -17.97 -0.83
N GLY A 256 24.18 -19.24 -0.61
CA GLY A 256 23.98 -19.83 0.70
C GLY A 256 25.13 -20.76 1.09
N ARG A 257 25.37 -20.89 2.40
CA ARG A 257 26.24 -21.92 2.96
C ARG A 257 25.45 -22.71 4.00
N THR A 258 25.38 -24.03 3.86
CA THR A 258 24.69 -24.91 4.81
C THR A 258 25.53 -25.14 6.07
N VAL A 259 24.96 -25.76 7.11
CA VAL A 259 25.68 -26.09 8.35
C VAL A 259 26.82 -27.10 8.13
N SER A 260 26.69 -28.05 7.20
CA SER A 260 27.79 -28.93 6.75
C SER A 260 28.87 -28.21 5.94
N GLY A 261 28.63 -26.97 5.52
CA GLY A 261 29.57 -26.15 4.77
C GLY A 261 29.40 -26.20 3.25
N GLN A 262 28.38 -26.90 2.73
CA GLN A 262 28.06 -26.91 1.30
C GLN A 262 27.72 -25.49 0.81
N ARG A 263 28.29 -25.09 -0.33
CA ARG A 263 28.00 -23.81 -0.98
C ARG A 263 26.91 -23.98 -2.04
N LEU A 264 25.82 -23.23 -1.89
CA LEU A 264 24.69 -23.18 -2.81
C LEU A 264 24.72 -21.83 -3.54
N ILE A 265 24.62 -21.86 -4.88
CA ILE A 265 24.67 -20.65 -5.72
C ILE A 265 23.33 -20.53 -6.43
N GLY A 266 22.72 -19.35 -6.34
CA GLY A 266 21.41 -19.08 -6.91
C GLY A 266 20.31 -19.10 -5.86
N GLU A 267 19.33 -18.20 -6.01
CA GLU A 267 18.20 -18.09 -5.10
C GLU A 267 17.41 -19.40 -5.06
N SER A 268 17.12 -19.97 -6.23
CA SER A 268 16.33 -21.19 -6.34
C SER A 268 17.01 -22.37 -5.62
N ARG A 269 18.35 -22.46 -5.66
CA ARG A 269 19.10 -23.52 -4.95
C ARG A 269 19.15 -23.30 -3.45
N VAL A 270 19.21 -22.04 -3.01
CA VAL A 270 19.19 -21.67 -1.59
C VAL A 270 17.82 -21.93 -0.99
N GLY A 271 16.74 -21.58 -1.70
CA GLY A 271 15.36 -21.79 -1.25
C GLY A 271 14.93 -23.25 -1.20
N THR A 272 15.53 -24.13 -2.02
CA THR A 272 15.26 -25.58 -2.00
C THR A 272 16.36 -26.38 -1.28
N ALA A 273 17.08 -25.76 -0.34
CA ALA A 273 18.11 -26.46 0.41
C ALA A 273 17.51 -27.59 1.27
N ASN A 274 18.11 -28.78 1.23
CA ASN A 274 17.68 -29.91 2.07
C ASN A 274 18.25 -29.86 3.50
N GLU A 275 19.16 -28.92 3.74
CA GLU A 275 19.88 -28.74 5.00
C GLU A 275 19.77 -27.28 5.43
N GLN A 276 19.71 -27.04 6.74
CA GLN A 276 19.65 -25.70 7.31
C GLN A 276 20.80 -24.83 6.81
N LEU A 277 20.46 -23.59 6.45
CA LEU A 277 21.42 -22.56 6.07
C LEU A 277 22.15 -22.03 7.32
N ARG A 278 23.47 -21.98 7.26
CA ARG A 278 24.32 -21.31 8.25
C ARG A 278 24.38 -19.81 8.01
N GLN A 279 24.52 -19.41 6.75
CA GLN A 279 24.57 -18.00 6.35
C GLN A 279 24.27 -17.83 4.86
N VAL A 280 23.88 -16.61 4.47
CA VAL A 280 23.73 -16.20 3.07
C VAL A 280 24.56 -14.94 2.77
N ALA A 281 24.92 -14.75 1.51
CA ALA A 281 25.67 -13.60 1.01
C ALA A 281 25.29 -13.29 -0.43
N LEU A 282 25.56 -12.06 -0.89
CA LEU A 282 25.45 -11.68 -2.30
C LEU A 282 26.79 -11.82 -3.02
N LEU A 283 26.73 -12.08 -4.32
CA LEU A 283 27.86 -12.00 -5.23
C LEU A 283 27.49 -11.05 -6.39
N PRO A 284 28.20 -9.92 -6.59
CA PRO A 284 29.28 -9.38 -5.76
C PRO A 284 28.81 -8.95 -4.35
N GLN A 285 29.74 -8.93 -3.38
CA GLN A 285 29.44 -8.61 -1.97
C GLN A 285 29.28 -7.12 -1.71
N ASP A 286 29.89 -6.28 -2.54
CA ASP A 286 29.96 -4.82 -2.43
C ASP A 286 28.95 -4.12 -3.34
N ALA A 287 27.86 -4.80 -3.71
CA ALA A 287 26.78 -4.21 -4.49
C ALA A 287 26.24 -2.95 -3.78
N PRO A 288 26.24 -1.78 -4.42
CA PRO A 288 25.74 -0.55 -3.82
C PRO A 288 24.21 -0.57 -3.74
N ALA A 289 23.65 0.15 -2.77
CA ALA A 289 22.21 0.34 -2.73
C ALA A 289 21.72 1.21 -3.90
N HIS A 290 20.51 0.94 -4.37
CA HIS A 290 19.86 1.88 -5.27
C HIS A 290 19.62 3.22 -4.54
N PRO A 291 20.02 4.37 -5.09
CA PRO A 291 19.94 5.66 -4.39
C PRO A 291 18.53 6.01 -3.91
N ASP A 292 17.51 5.71 -4.72
CA ASP A 292 16.11 5.95 -4.34
C ASP A 292 15.60 5.01 -3.25
N ALA A 293 16.11 3.77 -3.17
CA ALA A 293 15.74 2.84 -2.10
C ALA A 293 16.30 3.33 -0.77
N LYS A 294 17.59 3.69 -0.73
CA LYS A 294 18.25 4.27 0.44
C LYS A 294 17.54 5.53 0.93
N ARG A 295 17.29 6.50 0.03
CA ARG A 295 16.59 7.75 0.37
C ARG A 295 15.19 7.49 0.93
N ALA A 296 14.44 6.57 0.32
CA ALA A 296 13.10 6.23 0.79
C ALA A 296 13.12 5.66 2.21
N ILE A 297 14.11 4.82 2.54
CA ILE A 297 14.28 4.24 3.89
C ILE A 297 14.63 5.33 4.90
N GLU A 298 15.58 6.22 4.58
CA GLU A 298 15.98 7.32 5.47
C GLU A 298 14.83 8.30 5.77
N GLU A 299 13.97 8.55 4.78
CA GLU A 299 12.80 9.44 4.88
C GLU A 299 11.53 8.73 5.40
N ALA A 300 11.61 7.43 5.69
CA ALA A 300 10.46 6.62 6.03
C ALA A 300 9.84 7.04 7.37
N ASP A 301 8.52 7.12 7.37
CA ASP A 301 7.68 7.22 8.55
C ASP A 301 7.50 5.85 9.22
N LEU A 302 7.52 4.79 8.41
CA LEU A 302 7.40 3.38 8.77
C LEU A 302 8.19 2.54 7.75
N ILE A 303 9.00 1.61 8.23
CA ILE A 303 9.66 0.58 7.44
C ILE A 303 9.02 -0.76 7.82
N VAL A 304 8.59 -1.53 6.84
CA VAL A 304 8.02 -2.87 7.04
C VAL A 304 8.92 -3.89 6.35
N LEU A 305 9.49 -4.80 7.13
CA LEU A 305 10.30 -5.92 6.64
C LEU A 305 9.38 -7.12 6.44
N GLY A 306 9.33 -7.64 5.21
CA GLY A 306 8.44 -8.73 4.85
C GLY A 306 6.96 -8.33 4.68
N PRO A 307 6.04 -9.31 4.58
CA PRO A 307 6.30 -10.75 4.70
C PRO A 307 7.02 -11.32 3.47
N GLY A 308 7.67 -12.46 3.64
CA GLY A 308 8.38 -13.17 2.58
C GLY A 308 9.38 -14.17 3.15
N SER A 309 9.86 -15.10 2.33
CA SER A 309 10.86 -16.08 2.73
C SER A 309 12.11 -15.39 3.29
N LEU A 310 12.57 -15.84 4.44
CA LEU A 310 13.51 -15.06 5.26
C LEU A 310 14.83 -14.88 4.52
N PHE A 311 15.42 -15.97 4.02
CA PHE A 311 16.77 -15.96 3.44
C PHE A 311 16.79 -15.66 1.94
N THR A 312 15.65 -15.78 1.26
CA THR A 312 15.52 -15.62 -0.20
C THR A 312 14.75 -14.36 -0.62
N SER A 313 13.94 -13.76 0.27
CA SER A 313 13.16 -12.54 -0.03
C SER A 313 13.49 -11.35 0.86
N ILE A 314 13.70 -11.54 2.17
CA ILE A 314 13.94 -10.43 3.10
C ILE A 314 15.43 -10.13 3.23
N VAL A 315 16.21 -11.12 3.71
CA VAL A 315 17.65 -10.98 3.94
C VAL A 315 18.43 -10.54 2.70
N PRO A 316 18.11 -10.96 1.46
CA PRO A 316 18.86 -10.49 0.28
C PRO A 316 18.83 -8.97 0.09
N ASN A 317 17.76 -8.29 0.51
CA ASN A 317 17.72 -6.83 0.52
C ASN A 317 18.64 -6.25 1.60
N LEU A 318 18.74 -6.91 2.75
CA LEU A 318 19.54 -6.49 3.92
C LEU A 318 21.03 -6.82 3.74
N LEU A 319 21.39 -7.76 2.87
CA LEU A 319 22.77 -8.03 2.48
C LEU A 319 23.42 -6.88 1.70
N VAL A 320 22.60 -5.98 1.12
CA VAL A 320 23.09 -4.69 0.61
C VAL A 320 23.37 -3.80 1.82
N ARG A 321 24.64 -3.67 2.20
CA ARG A 321 25.06 -3.01 3.44
C ARG A 321 24.46 -1.62 3.65
N GLU A 322 24.40 -0.80 2.59
CA GLU A 322 23.79 0.54 2.67
C GLU A 322 22.28 0.52 2.97
N ILE A 323 21.56 -0.54 2.57
CA ILE A 323 20.15 -0.74 2.94
C ILE A 323 20.05 -1.14 4.40
N ALA A 324 20.87 -2.10 4.87
CA ALA A 324 20.92 -2.49 6.28
C ALA A 324 21.24 -1.30 7.20
N ASP A 325 22.27 -0.52 6.88
CA ASP A 325 22.67 0.66 7.63
C ASP A 325 21.54 1.70 7.67
N ALA A 326 20.87 1.93 6.53
CA ALA A 326 19.73 2.85 6.45
C ALA A 326 18.53 2.37 7.29
N VAL A 327 18.26 1.06 7.32
CA VAL A 327 17.19 0.49 8.16
C VAL A 327 17.54 0.61 9.65
N SER A 328 18.75 0.23 10.05
CA SER A 328 19.20 0.29 11.45
C SER A 328 19.23 1.73 11.98
N GLY A 329 19.72 2.66 11.15
CA GLY A 329 19.81 4.09 11.47
C GLY A 329 18.53 4.89 11.21
N ALA A 330 17.47 4.26 10.71
CA ALA A 330 16.23 4.94 10.37
C ALA A 330 15.61 5.56 11.62
N LYS A 331 15.13 6.80 11.48
CA LYS A 331 14.33 7.43 12.53
C LYS A 331 12.91 6.85 12.58
N GLY A 332 12.45 6.29 11.47
CA GLY A 332 11.12 5.69 11.29
C GLY A 332 10.92 4.45 12.13
N LEU A 333 9.65 4.14 12.41
CA LEU A 333 9.32 2.91 13.12
C LEU A 333 9.61 1.71 12.21
N ARG A 334 10.20 0.64 12.74
CA ARG A 334 10.57 -0.56 11.99
C ARG A 334 9.74 -1.74 12.45
N MET A 335 8.91 -2.25 11.54
CA MET A 335 8.06 -3.41 11.78
C MET A 335 8.57 -4.60 11.00
N TYR A 336 8.69 -5.75 11.66
CA TYR A 336 8.84 -7.03 10.98
C TYR A 336 7.49 -7.76 10.93
N VAL A 337 7.12 -8.25 9.74
CA VAL A 337 5.97 -9.14 9.57
C VAL A 337 6.48 -10.57 9.51
N CYS A 338 6.25 -11.34 10.58
CA CYS A 338 6.67 -12.72 10.67
C CYS A 338 5.90 -13.61 9.69
N ASN A 339 6.56 -14.64 9.15
CA ASN A 339 5.90 -15.62 8.33
C ASN A 339 4.86 -16.41 9.14
N VAL A 340 3.80 -16.86 8.47
CA VAL A 340 2.71 -17.65 9.09
C VAL A 340 3.09 -19.13 9.21
N ALA A 341 3.86 -19.63 8.23
CA ALA A 341 4.39 -20.97 8.18
C ALA A 341 5.91 -20.94 7.98
N THR A 342 6.61 -21.95 8.50
CA THR A 342 8.04 -22.17 8.27
C THR A 342 8.25 -22.63 6.83
N ASP A 343 9.30 -22.11 6.19
CA ASP A 343 9.72 -22.55 4.87
C ASP A 343 10.63 -23.78 5.02
N PRO A 344 10.28 -24.95 4.43
CA PRO A 344 11.13 -26.13 4.45
C PRO A 344 12.52 -25.82 3.86
N GLY A 345 13.59 -26.07 4.61
CA GLY A 345 14.97 -25.81 4.18
C GLY A 345 15.52 -24.43 4.58
N GLU A 346 14.65 -23.44 4.80
CA GLU A 346 15.05 -22.10 5.24
C GLU A 346 14.87 -21.92 6.75
N THR A 347 13.64 -22.08 7.24
CA THR A 347 13.25 -21.69 8.61
C THR A 347 12.57 -22.82 9.38
N ALA A 348 12.85 -24.06 9.01
CA ALA A 348 12.36 -25.23 9.75
C ALA A 348 12.77 -25.16 11.23
N GLY A 349 11.78 -25.23 12.13
CA GLY A 349 11.98 -25.13 13.57
C GLY A 349 12.25 -23.71 14.10
N PHE A 350 12.14 -22.66 13.26
CA PHE A 350 12.28 -21.29 13.74
C PHE A 350 11.03 -20.83 14.48
N SER A 351 11.24 -20.24 15.66
CA SER A 351 10.25 -19.43 16.36
C SER A 351 10.19 -18.00 15.80
N VAL A 352 9.23 -17.21 16.27
CA VAL A 352 9.17 -15.76 15.99
C VAL A 352 10.47 -15.06 16.42
N ALA A 353 11.04 -15.43 17.57
CA ALA A 353 12.28 -14.83 18.08
C ALA A 353 13.48 -15.14 17.17
N ASP A 354 13.56 -16.37 16.65
CA ASP A 354 14.63 -16.76 15.72
C ASP A 354 14.61 -15.94 14.44
N HIS A 355 13.41 -15.64 13.91
CA HIS A 355 13.28 -14.76 12.75
C HIS A 355 13.74 -13.32 13.06
N VAL A 356 13.37 -12.76 14.21
CA VAL A 356 13.83 -11.43 14.65
C VAL A 356 15.34 -11.39 14.80
N ASN A 357 15.93 -12.40 15.45
CA ASN A 357 17.37 -12.52 15.63
C ASN A 357 18.12 -12.62 14.30
N ALA A 358 17.59 -13.39 13.35
CA ALA A 358 18.16 -13.47 12.01
C ALA A 358 18.13 -12.11 11.29
N ILE A 359 17.03 -11.34 11.41
CA ILE A 359 16.97 -10.00 10.83
C ILE A 359 17.98 -9.06 11.48
N ARG A 360 18.09 -9.06 12.82
CA ARG A 360 19.08 -8.25 13.53
C ARG A 360 20.52 -8.61 13.19
N TYR A 361 20.79 -9.89 12.93
CA TYR A 361 22.10 -10.33 12.48
C TYR A 361 22.51 -9.68 11.14
N TYR A 362 21.57 -9.52 10.18
CA TYR A 362 21.87 -8.95 8.86
C TYR A 362 21.63 -7.43 8.76
N ALA A 363 20.72 -6.85 9.54
CA ALA A 363 20.35 -5.44 9.48
C ALA A 363 20.76 -4.61 10.72
N GLY A 364 21.41 -5.24 11.69
CA GLY A 364 21.82 -4.63 12.96
C GLY A 364 20.76 -4.74 14.07
N GLU A 365 21.21 -4.63 15.31
CA GLU A 365 20.41 -4.82 16.54
C GLU A 365 19.12 -3.98 16.58
N HIS A 366 19.16 -2.77 16.04
CA HIS A 366 18.03 -1.84 16.07
C HIS A 366 17.08 -1.97 14.86
N ALA A 367 17.22 -3.01 14.04
CA ALA A 367 16.42 -3.15 12.81
C ALA A 367 14.93 -3.43 13.04
N VAL A 368 14.52 -3.83 14.25
CA VAL A 368 13.14 -4.24 14.56
C VAL A 368 12.68 -3.60 15.87
N ASP A 369 11.66 -2.74 15.78
CA ASP A 369 10.97 -2.16 16.95
C ASP A 369 9.71 -2.95 17.32
N ILE A 370 9.05 -3.52 16.31
CA ILE A 370 7.77 -4.23 16.46
C ILE A 370 7.80 -5.46 15.57
N VAL A 371 7.34 -6.60 16.11
CA VAL A 371 7.06 -7.81 15.32
C VAL A 371 5.56 -8.07 15.28
N ILE A 372 5.04 -8.36 14.10
CA ILE A 372 3.67 -8.82 13.89
C ILE A 372 3.72 -10.33 13.68
N ALA A 373 3.05 -11.08 14.56
CA ALA A 373 2.97 -12.53 14.52
C ALA A 373 1.51 -12.99 14.48
N ASN A 374 1.24 -14.00 13.66
CA ASN A 374 -0.07 -14.64 13.63
C ASN A 374 -0.35 -15.38 14.95
N ASP A 375 -1.55 -15.30 15.52
CA ASP A 375 -1.94 -16.07 16.71
C ASP A 375 -3.01 -17.14 16.44
N ARG A 376 -3.46 -17.24 15.18
CA ARG A 376 -4.45 -18.21 14.76
C ARG A 376 -3.79 -19.51 14.29
N ILE A 377 -4.03 -20.60 15.02
CA ILE A 377 -3.62 -21.95 14.61
C ILE A 377 -4.51 -22.38 13.44
N PHE A 378 -3.90 -22.79 12.33
CA PHE A 378 -4.61 -23.37 11.18
C PHE A 378 -4.33 -24.87 11.08
N GLN A 379 -5.27 -25.60 10.50
CA GLN A 379 -5.04 -27.00 10.13
C GLN A 379 -4.31 -27.05 8.78
N PRO A 380 -3.33 -27.96 8.60
CA PRO A 380 -2.62 -28.10 7.34
C PRO A 380 -3.58 -28.26 6.16
N HIS A 381 -3.36 -27.48 5.10
CA HIS A 381 -4.22 -27.49 3.91
C HIS A 381 -3.91 -28.73 3.04
N PRO A 382 -4.90 -29.36 2.36
CA PRO A 382 -4.69 -30.56 1.54
C PRO A 382 -3.79 -30.35 0.31
N ASP A 383 -3.61 -29.10 -0.16
CA ASP A 383 -2.96 -28.74 -1.43
C ASP A 383 -1.42 -28.87 -1.46
N GLY A 384 -0.84 -29.75 -0.63
CA GLY A 384 0.54 -30.21 -0.78
C GLY A 384 1.65 -29.26 -0.28
N TYR A 385 1.34 -28.07 0.26
CA TYR A 385 2.34 -27.25 0.93
C TYR A 385 2.66 -27.84 2.31
N ARG A 386 3.87 -28.37 2.48
CA ARG A 386 4.34 -29.10 3.68
C ARG A 386 4.95 -28.20 4.77
N GLY A 387 4.71 -26.90 4.74
CA GLY A 387 5.19 -25.99 5.80
C GLY A 387 4.41 -26.22 7.10
N HIS A 388 5.12 -26.24 8.22
CA HIS A 388 4.50 -26.24 9.55
C HIS A 388 4.17 -24.80 9.96
N PRO A 389 3.12 -24.55 10.77
CA PRO A 389 2.89 -23.23 11.36
C PRO A 389 4.17 -22.75 12.07
N VAL A 390 4.52 -21.46 11.92
CA VAL A 390 5.66 -20.89 12.67
C VAL A 390 5.37 -21.03 14.16
N GLU A 391 6.33 -21.56 14.90
CA GLU A 391 6.17 -21.73 16.34
C GLU A 391 6.05 -20.38 17.03
N LEU A 392 4.90 -20.17 17.66
CA LEU A 392 4.66 -19.02 18.51
C LEU A 392 5.24 -19.28 19.89
N VAL A 393 5.70 -18.21 20.54
CA VAL A 393 6.00 -18.27 21.98
C VAL A 393 4.76 -18.82 22.70
N PRO A 394 4.87 -19.97 23.40
CA PRO A 394 3.74 -20.67 23.97
C PRO A 394 2.86 -19.77 24.85
N PRO A 395 1.54 -19.99 24.89
CA PRO A 395 0.66 -19.25 25.80
C PRO A 395 1.16 -19.37 27.25
N GLY A 396 1.53 -18.24 27.86
CA GLY A 396 2.07 -18.19 29.23
C GLY A 396 3.58 -18.00 29.35
N ALA A 397 4.35 -18.18 28.27
CA ALA A 397 5.75 -17.74 28.22
C ALA A 397 5.81 -16.24 27.88
N SER A 398 6.60 -15.47 28.63
CA SER A 398 6.81 -14.05 28.35
C SER A 398 7.62 -13.88 27.07
N TRP A 399 7.17 -12.99 26.20
CA TRP A 399 8.02 -12.45 25.14
C TRP A 399 9.13 -11.65 25.78
N ASP A 400 10.36 -12.17 25.72
CA ASP A 400 11.56 -11.60 26.36
C ASP A 400 12.44 -10.94 25.30
N ASP A 401 11.94 -9.84 24.73
CA ASP A 401 12.65 -9.02 23.74
C ASP A 401 12.22 -7.56 23.89
N GLU A 402 13.12 -6.64 23.57
CA GLU A 402 12.85 -5.20 23.57
C GLU A 402 11.81 -4.79 22.51
N ALA A 403 11.73 -5.53 21.40
CA ALA A 403 10.75 -5.30 20.35
C ALA A 403 9.35 -5.64 20.85
N VAL A 404 8.34 -4.86 20.45
CA VAL A 404 6.95 -5.15 20.84
C VAL A 404 6.37 -6.25 19.94
N CYS A 405 5.94 -7.36 20.54
CA CYS A 405 5.23 -8.42 19.82
C CYS A 405 3.72 -8.15 19.75
N VAL A 406 3.22 -7.85 18.56
CA VAL A 406 1.78 -7.71 18.25
C VAL A 406 1.26 -9.01 17.68
N ARG A 407 0.34 -9.65 18.41
CA ARG A 407 -0.33 -10.89 18.02
C ARG A 407 -1.71 -10.60 17.45
N ALA A 408 -2.04 -11.17 16.28
CA ALA A 408 -3.36 -11.01 15.66
C ALA A 408 -3.63 -12.08 14.58
N ASP A 409 -4.91 -12.35 14.29
CA ASP A 409 -5.31 -13.09 13.09
C ASP A 409 -4.97 -12.26 11.84
N VAL A 410 -3.96 -12.74 11.11
CA VAL A 410 -3.51 -12.16 9.85
C VAL A 410 -3.54 -13.17 8.69
N ILE A 411 -4.18 -14.33 8.88
CA ILE A 411 -4.20 -15.40 7.88
C ILE A 411 -5.32 -15.22 6.85
N ASP A 412 -5.02 -15.66 5.63
CA ASP A 412 -5.99 -15.85 4.56
C ASP A 412 -6.82 -17.12 4.82
N GLU A 413 -8.14 -17.03 4.65
CA GLU A 413 -9.04 -18.15 4.96
C GLU A 413 -9.00 -19.25 3.90
N GLU A 414 -8.74 -18.90 2.64
CA GLU A 414 -8.62 -19.85 1.54
C GLU A 414 -7.22 -20.49 1.54
N LYS A 415 -6.19 -19.71 1.90
CA LYS A 415 -4.79 -20.16 1.95
C LYS A 415 -4.16 -19.84 3.30
N PRO A 416 -4.41 -20.66 4.35
CA PRO A 416 -3.98 -20.38 5.73
C PRO A 416 -2.47 -20.26 5.95
N THR A 417 -1.65 -20.72 5.01
CA THR A 417 -0.18 -20.54 5.02
C THR A 417 0.25 -19.15 4.55
N ARG A 418 -0.69 -18.30 4.14
CA ARG A 418 -0.46 -16.96 3.61
C ARG A 418 -1.18 -15.91 4.46
N HIS A 419 -0.70 -14.69 4.35
CA HIS A 419 -1.34 -13.53 4.95
C HIS A 419 -2.59 -13.10 4.17
N ASP A 420 -3.64 -12.69 4.87
CA ASP A 420 -4.73 -11.91 4.28
C ASP A 420 -4.29 -10.45 4.15
N SER A 421 -4.39 -9.91 2.93
CA SER A 421 -3.95 -8.53 2.63
C SER A 421 -4.65 -7.46 3.48
N ILE A 422 -5.94 -7.65 3.77
CA ILE A 422 -6.77 -6.68 4.48
C ILE A 422 -6.50 -6.76 5.98
N LYS A 423 -6.52 -7.97 6.56
CA LYS A 423 -6.22 -8.20 7.98
C LYS A 423 -4.82 -7.69 8.32
N LEU A 424 -3.82 -8.08 7.54
CA LEU A 424 -2.44 -7.67 7.77
C LEU A 424 -2.28 -6.15 7.72
N ALA A 425 -2.82 -5.47 6.70
CA ALA A 425 -2.75 -4.02 6.61
C ALA A 425 -3.51 -3.31 7.74
N MET A 426 -4.62 -3.87 8.23
CA MET A 426 -5.33 -3.34 9.40
C MET A 426 -4.48 -3.43 10.67
N VAL A 427 -3.79 -4.55 10.90
CA VAL A 427 -2.91 -4.75 12.05
C VAL A 427 -1.71 -3.81 12.00
N ILE A 428 -1.02 -3.71 10.84
CA ILE A 428 0.09 -2.75 10.64
C ILE A 428 -0.37 -1.33 10.91
N ALA A 429 -1.52 -0.92 10.34
CA ALA A 429 -2.04 0.41 10.56
C ALA A 429 -2.47 0.67 12.02
N GLY A 430 -2.93 -0.37 12.72
CA GLY A 430 -3.21 -0.35 14.17
C GLY A 430 -1.95 -0.14 14.98
N ALA A 431 -1.01 -1.08 14.88
CA ALA A 431 0.29 -1.05 15.55
C ALA A 431 1.02 0.28 15.32
N TYR A 432 0.96 0.80 14.09
CA TYR A 432 1.57 2.07 13.76
C TYR A 432 0.92 3.22 14.50
N ARG A 433 -0.42 3.29 14.58
CA ARG A 433 -1.09 4.37 15.33
C ARG A 433 -0.77 4.34 16.82
N ASP A 434 -0.59 3.16 17.38
CA ASP A 434 -0.41 2.96 18.81
C ASP A 434 1.03 3.31 19.25
N HIS A 435 2.02 3.11 18.38
CA HIS A 435 3.45 3.24 18.74
C HIS A 435 4.20 4.41 18.06
N ARG A 436 3.54 5.17 17.20
CA ARG A 436 4.16 6.17 16.31
C ARG A 436 4.74 7.44 16.96
N GLY A 437 4.38 7.77 18.20
CA GLY A 437 4.70 9.08 18.76
C GLY A 437 4.16 10.26 17.91
N LYS A 438 5.01 11.25 17.56
CA LYS A 438 4.62 12.57 16.97
C LYS A 438 4.51 12.65 15.41
N ARG A 439 4.61 11.54 14.65
CA ARG A 439 4.65 11.57 13.16
C ARG A 439 3.26 11.67 12.44
N ARG A 440 3.23 11.91 11.11
CA ARG A 440 2.06 12.17 10.18
C ARG A 440 0.87 11.17 10.12
N ARG A 441 -0.16 11.25 10.99
CA ARG A 441 -1.29 10.27 11.15
C ARG A 441 -1.71 9.42 9.92
N LEU A 442 -1.81 8.08 10.10
CA LEU A 442 -2.47 7.19 9.13
C LEU A 442 -3.98 7.49 9.15
N PRO A 443 -4.62 7.73 8.00
CA PRO A 443 -6.07 7.89 7.96
C PRO A 443 -6.77 6.60 8.42
N ARG A 444 -7.92 6.74 9.08
CA ARG A 444 -8.80 5.58 9.31
C ARG A 444 -9.44 5.20 7.98
N ARG A 445 -9.44 3.91 7.66
CA ARG A 445 -10.04 3.37 6.43
C ARG A 445 -11.50 3.82 6.30
N TRP A 446 -11.83 4.44 5.17
CA TRP A 446 -13.20 4.84 4.84
C TRP A 446 -13.88 3.74 4.03
N GLN A 447 -14.92 3.11 4.60
CA GLN A 447 -15.63 1.99 3.95
C GLN A 447 -16.71 2.43 2.95
N GLY A 448 -17.06 3.71 2.89
CA GLY A 448 -18.21 4.23 2.13
C GLY A 448 -17.98 4.61 0.65
N LEU A 449 -16.81 4.31 0.04
CA LEU A 449 -16.53 4.66 -1.36
C LEU A 449 -16.79 3.44 -2.28
N PRO A 450 -17.79 3.49 -3.18
CA PRO A 450 -18.34 2.30 -3.86
C PRO A 450 -17.34 1.55 -4.77
N ARG A 451 -16.30 2.19 -5.31
CA ARG A 451 -15.25 1.50 -6.08
C ARG A 451 -14.12 0.97 -5.21
N LEU A 452 -13.75 1.68 -4.14
CA LEU A 452 -12.84 1.15 -3.12
C LEU A 452 -13.48 -0.03 -2.38
N SER A 453 -14.80 -0.05 -2.18
CA SER A 453 -15.50 -1.20 -1.59
C SER A 453 -15.67 -2.37 -2.57
N LYS A 454 -15.91 -2.11 -3.87
CA LYS A 454 -16.02 -3.17 -4.90
C LYS A 454 -14.69 -3.82 -5.25
N ALA A 455 -13.59 -3.07 -5.32
CA ALA A 455 -12.25 -3.64 -5.52
C ALA A 455 -11.81 -4.56 -4.36
N ILE A 456 -12.43 -4.39 -3.19
CA ILE A 456 -12.14 -5.15 -1.97
C ILE A 456 -13.08 -6.36 -1.83
N GLY A 457 -14.21 -6.38 -2.56
CA GLY A 457 -15.26 -7.39 -2.44
C GLY A 457 -15.22 -8.53 -3.47
N SER A 458 -14.23 -8.55 -4.39
CA SER A 458 -14.09 -9.64 -5.36
C SER A 458 -12.83 -10.48 -5.08
N GLY A 459 -12.75 -11.03 -3.87
CA GLY A 459 -11.95 -12.22 -3.57
C GLY A 459 -12.78 -13.51 -3.59
N SER A 460 -14.12 -13.43 -3.55
CA SER A 460 -14.96 -14.63 -3.60
C SER A 460 -15.20 -15.11 -5.04
N SER A 461 -14.54 -16.20 -5.40
CA SER A 461 -15.02 -17.28 -6.27
C SER A 461 -15.88 -16.90 -7.49
N GLY A 462 -15.24 -16.77 -8.66
CA GLY A 462 -15.87 -17.09 -9.94
C GLY A 462 -15.44 -18.47 -10.38
N ASN A 463 -16.17 -19.51 -9.98
CA ASN A 463 -15.97 -20.89 -10.42
C ASN A 463 -16.20 -20.97 -11.95
N PRO A 464 -15.24 -21.43 -12.78
CA PRO A 464 -15.45 -21.57 -14.20
C PRO A 464 -15.84 -23.02 -14.54
N GLU A 465 -17.03 -23.47 -14.15
CA GLU A 465 -17.60 -24.68 -14.74
C GLU A 465 -19.11 -24.54 -14.98
N SER A 466 -19.56 -25.21 -16.05
CA SER A 466 -20.94 -25.39 -16.51
C SER A 466 -21.53 -24.31 -17.43
N LYS A 467 -20.91 -24.07 -18.60
CA LYS A 467 -21.64 -23.86 -19.87
C LYS A 467 -20.86 -24.48 -21.05
N LEU A 468 -20.80 -25.80 -21.08
CA LEU A 468 -20.66 -26.55 -22.34
C LEU A 468 -22.04 -27.15 -22.63
N GLY A 469 -22.67 -26.64 -23.69
CA GLY A 469 -23.94 -27.12 -24.18
C GLY A 469 -23.79 -28.48 -24.86
N SER A 470 -24.73 -29.37 -24.55
CA SER A 470 -25.42 -30.27 -25.47
C SER A 470 -24.63 -30.80 -26.68
N GLY A 471 -24.10 -32.01 -26.54
CA GLY A 471 -23.77 -32.92 -27.64
C GLY A 471 -24.31 -34.31 -27.32
N ALA A 472 -25.26 -34.79 -28.12
CA ALA A 472 -25.99 -36.05 -27.96
C ALA A 472 -25.10 -37.32 -28.13
N PRO A 473 -25.57 -38.52 -27.72
CA PRO A 473 -24.76 -39.73 -27.65
C PRO A 473 -24.78 -40.53 -28.95
N GLN A 474 -23.64 -41.06 -29.38
CA GLN A 474 -23.58 -42.16 -30.36
C GLN A 474 -22.56 -43.23 -29.97
N ARG A 475 -23.12 -44.33 -29.44
CA ARG A 475 -22.89 -45.76 -29.74
C ARG A 475 -21.50 -46.22 -30.22
N THR A 476 -20.94 -47.13 -29.41
CA THR A 476 -20.38 -48.46 -29.77
C THR A 476 -19.98 -48.70 -31.23
N LEU A 477 -18.69 -48.90 -31.46
CA LEU A 477 -18.07 -50.20 -31.74
C LEU A 477 -16.56 -50.14 -31.48
#